data_AF-A0A5J4PLB6-F1
#
_entry.id   AF-A0A5J4PLB6-F1
#
_cell.length_a   1.000
_cell.length_b   1.000
_cell.length_c   1.000
_cell.angle_alpha   90.00
_cell.angle_beta   90.00
_cell.angle_gamma   90.00
#
_symmetry.space_group_name_H-M   'P 1'
#
loop_
_entity.id
_entity.type
_entity.pdbx_description
1 polymer ?
#
loop_
_entity_poly.entity_id
_entity_poly.type
_entity_poly.pdbx_seq_one_letter_code
_entity_poly.pdbx_strand_id
1 'polypeptide(L)'
;MEALECTICNRSNLFQITQTQQDIFLNAIPLFHLNCPPQLNCPHRILRRNTPNLHELQTAVLQVLSMLCLCYNRYGSVLILEHHFISHNAPHIITLANITSLPKILFQNQIQLIQNPSPKVVAGAVTLLASLCYSNLSYVKLVVNTPGLIRALFKLVK
;
A
#
# COMPACT_ATOMS: atom_id res chain seq x y z
N MET A 1 19.77 26.54 -9.70
CA MET A 1 19.22 25.18 -9.52
C MET A 1 19.04 24.82 -8.03
N GLU A 2 19.70 25.52 -7.10
CA GLU A 2 19.55 25.32 -5.64
C GLU A 2 18.26 25.90 -5.04
N ALA A 3 17.65 26.91 -5.68
CA ALA A 3 16.41 27.54 -5.19
C ALA A 3 15.14 26.65 -5.31
N LEU A 4 15.20 25.56 -6.09
CA LEU A 4 14.09 24.61 -6.24
C LEU A 4 14.11 23.47 -5.22
N GLU A 5 15.28 23.13 -4.67
CA GLU A 5 15.41 22.09 -3.63
C GLU A 5 14.94 22.59 -2.26
N CYS A 6 15.09 23.89 -1.98
CA CYS A 6 14.63 24.51 -0.73
C CYS A 6 13.08 24.55 -0.63
N THR A 7 12.38 24.70 -1.74
CA THR A 7 10.91 24.81 -1.75
C THR A 7 10.21 23.46 -1.57
N ILE A 8 10.85 22.36 -1.99
CA ILE A 8 10.30 21.00 -1.83
C ILE A 8 10.54 20.48 -0.40
N CYS A 9 11.65 20.88 0.23
CA CYS A 9 11.97 20.50 1.62
C CYS A 9 11.10 21.24 2.66
N ASN A 10 10.55 22.42 2.32
CA ASN A 10 9.77 23.25 3.25
C ASN A 10 8.29 22.86 3.39
N ARG A 11 7.74 21.95 2.57
CA ARG A 11 6.37 21.45 2.77
C ARG A 11 6.25 20.37 3.84
N SER A 12 7.38 19.78 4.27
CA SER A 12 7.41 18.71 5.26
C SER A 12 7.05 19.15 6.69
N ASN A 13 6.97 20.46 6.94
CA ASN A 13 6.74 21.03 8.28
C ASN A 13 5.38 21.74 8.46
N LEU A 14 4.46 21.66 7.49
CA LEU A 14 3.23 22.48 7.53
C LEU A 14 2.01 21.83 8.23
N PHE A 15 2.08 20.56 8.61
CA PHE A 15 1.01 19.91 9.37
C PHE A 15 1.59 19.21 10.60
N GLN A 16 1.32 19.77 11.77
CA GLN A 16 1.50 19.01 13.01
C GLN A 16 0.58 17.80 12.97
N ILE A 17 1.17 16.62 13.13
CA ILE A 17 0.42 15.38 13.30
C ILE A 17 -0.42 15.53 14.56
N THR A 18 -1.73 15.37 14.44
CA THR A 18 -2.60 15.34 15.61
C THR A 18 -2.46 14.01 16.36
N GLN A 19 -2.72 14.00 17.67
CA GLN A 19 -2.75 12.77 18.45
C GLN A 19 -3.70 11.73 17.82
N THR A 20 -4.86 12.16 17.34
CA THR A 20 -5.81 11.30 16.64
C THR A 20 -5.19 10.64 15.40
N GLN A 21 -4.43 11.37 14.58
CA GLN A 21 -3.78 10.79 13.40
C GLN A 21 -2.70 9.78 13.78
N GLN A 22 -1.96 10.06 14.85
CA GLN A 22 -0.98 9.13 15.40
C GLN A 22 -1.64 7.85 15.92
N ASP A 23 -2.73 7.98 16.67
CA ASP A 23 -3.48 6.83 17.19
C ASP A 23 -4.07 5.99 16.05
N ILE A 24 -4.65 6.63 15.03
CA ILE A 24 -5.15 5.93 13.85
C ILE A 24 -4.03 5.15 13.16
N PHE A 25 -2.86 5.77 12.96
CA PHE A 25 -1.72 5.12 12.32
C PHE A 25 -1.25 3.90 13.12
N LEU A 26 -1.05 4.05 14.42
CA LEU A 26 -0.58 2.99 15.31
C LEU A 26 -1.58 1.82 15.39
N ASN A 27 -2.88 2.08 15.30
CA ASN A 27 -3.90 1.04 15.27
C ASN A 27 -4.05 0.39 13.89
N ALA A 28 -3.80 1.12 12.80
CA ALA A 28 -3.91 0.60 11.44
C ALA A 28 -2.71 -0.30 11.05
N ILE A 29 -1.50 0.01 11.55
CA ILE A 29 -0.27 -0.73 11.20
C ILE A 29 -0.38 -2.23 11.48
N PRO A 30 -0.80 -2.71 12.66
CA PRO A 30 -0.87 -4.15 12.90
C PRO A 30 -1.86 -4.85 11.96
N LEU A 31 -2.93 -4.14 11.57
CA LEU A 31 -3.96 -4.67 10.68
C LEU A 31 -3.49 -4.80 9.23
N PHE A 32 -2.42 -4.11 8.83
CA PHE A 32 -1.74 -4.37 7.55
C PHE A 32 -1.25 -5.82 7.44
N HIS A 33 -0.91 -6.45 8.56
CA HIS A 33 -0.36 -7.80 8.60
C HIS A 33 -1.44 -8.92 8.64
N LEU A 34 -2.71 -8.55 8.45
CA LEU A 34 -3.81 -9.50 8.36
C LEU A 34 -3.62 -10.41 7.16
N ASN A 35 -3.56 -11.72 7.40
CA ASN A 35 -3.39 -12.75 6.39
C ASN A 35 -2.19 -12.54 5.46
N CYS A 36 -1.07 -12.00 5.97
CA CYS A 36 0.19 -12.02 5.23
C CYS A 36 0.50 -13.42 4.69
N PRO A 37 1.06 -13.53 3.47
CA PRO A 37 1.44 -14.80 2.90
C PRO A 37 2.41 -15.57 3.81
N PRO A 38 2.20 -16.89 4.01
CA PRO A 38 3.09 -17.68 4.84
C PRO A 38 4.53 -17.71 4.33
N GLN A 39 4.73 -17.57 3.01
CA GLN A 39 6.07 -17.62 2.40
C GLN A 39 6.96 -16.43 2.80
N LEU A 40 6.37 -15.35 3.33
CA LEU A 40 7.11 -14.18 3.80
C LEU A 40 7.68 -14.33 5.21
N ASN A 41 7.28 -15.37 5.95
CA ASN A 41 7.65 -15.57 7.37
C ASN A 41 7.48 -14.30 8.22
N CYS A 42 6.42 -13.52 7.95
CA CYS A 42 6.20 -12.24 8.62
C CYS A 42 5.97 -12.45 10.13
N PRO A 43 6.78 -11.83 11.02
CA PRO A 43 6.65 -11.99 12.47
C PRO A 43 5.39 -11.33 13.04
N HIS A 44 4.79 -10.38 12.30
CA HIS A 44 3.58 -9.67 12.69
C HIS A 44 2.30 -10.28 12.11
N ARG A 45 2.40 -11.44 11.45
CA ARG A 45 1.26 -12.07 10.76
C ARG A 45 0.11 -12.36 11.71
N ILE A 46 -1.06 -11.83 11.39
CA ILE A 46 -2.31 -12.13 12.10
C ILE A 46 -3.18 -13.01 11.21
N LEU A 47 -3.39 -14.27 11.60
CA LEU A 47 -4.22 -15.20 10.85
C LEU A 47 -5.70 -15.02 11.20
N ARG A 48 -6.54 -14.81 10.18
CA ARG A 48 -8.00 -14.75 10.31
C ARG A 48 -8.65 -15.53 9.18
N ARG A 49 -9.87 -16.02 9.41
CA ARG A 49 -10.66 -16.67 8.38
C ARG A 49 -10.84 -15.73 7.19
N ASN A 50 -10.55 -16.21 5.99
CA ASN A 50 -10.72 -15.41 4.79
C ASN A 50 -12.21 -15.22 4.51
N THR A 51 -12.70 -14.00 4.70
CA THR A 51 -14.11 -13.63 4.51
C THR A 51 -14.19 -12.31 3.74
N PRO A 52 -15.33 -12.01 3.08
CA PRO A 52 -15.54 -10.71 2.45
C PRO A 52 -15.30 -9.53 3.40
N ASN A 53 -15.80 -9.60 4.64
CA ASN A 53 -15.61 -8.56 5.65
C ASN A 53 -14.13 -8.35 6.02
N LEU A 54 -13.31 -9.41 5.98
CA LEU A 54 -11.87 -9.27 6.18
C LEU A 54 -11.21 -8.49 5.03
N HIS A 55 -11.62 -8.74 3.79
CA HIS A 55 -11.13 -7.99 2.63
C HIS A 55 -11.55 -6.52 2.68
N GLU A 56 -12.76 -6.22 3.16
CA GLU A 56 -13.20 -4.86 3.40
C GLU A 56 -12.34 -4.17 4.46
N LEU A 57 -12.05 -4.83 5.58
CA LEU A 57 -11.16 -4.31 6.61
C LEU A 57 -9.75 -4.05 6.06
N GLN A 58 -9.16 -5.01 5.34
CA GLN A 58 -7.84 -4.84 4.72
C GLN A 58 -7.83 -3.67 3.75
N THR A 59 -8.90 -3.52 2.94
CA THR A 59 -9.03 -2.40 2.00
C THR A 59 -9.12 -1.06 2.74
N ALA A 60 -9.93 -0.97 3.80
CA ALA A 60 -10.07 0.23 4.61
C ALA A 60 -8.75 0.62 5.29
N VAL A 61 -8.01 -0.35 5.83
CA VAL A 61 -6.69 -0.15 6.42
C VAL A 61 -5.72 0.44 5.38
N LEU A 62 -5.65 -0.14 4.19
CA LEU A 62 -4.79 0.37 3.11
C LEU A 62 -5.16 1.79 2.68
N GLN A 63 -6.46 2.11 2.62
CA GLN A 63 -6.94 3.46 2.29
C GLN A 63 -6.58 4.49 3.36
N VAL A 64 -6.78 4.16 4.65
CA VAL A 64 -6.42 5.03 5.77
C VAL A 64 -4.90 5.27 5.78
N LEU A 65 -4.10 4.21 5.63
CA LEU A 65 -2.65 4.35 5.56
C LEU A 65 -2.20 5.17 4.35
N SER A 66 -2.87 5.02 3.19
CA SER A 66 -2.59 5.80 1.99
C SER A 66 -2.78 7.30 2.23
N MET A 67 -3.91 7.70 2.84
CA MET A 67 -4.16 9.09 3.18
C MET A 67 -3.12 9.64 4.17
N LEU A 68 -2.81 8.86 5.21
CA LEU A 68 -1.81 9.27 6.22
C LEU A 68 -0.41 9.40 5.62
N CYS A 69 0.01 8.49 4.75
CA CYS A 69 1.34 8.50 4.13
C CYS A 69 1.48 9.56 3.03
N LEU A 70 0.39 9.95 2.39
CA LEU A 70 0.38 11.05 1.44
C LEU A 70 0.67 12.39 2.12
N CYS A 71 0.12 12.59 3.33
CA CYS A 71 0.28 13.83 4.08
C CYS A 71 1.54 13.85 4.95
N TYR A 72 2.01 12.69 5.41
CA TYR A 72 3.07 12.59 6.42
C TYR A 72 4.15 11.58 6.03
N ASN A 73 5.28 12.09 5.53
CA ASN A 73 6.41 11.28 5.07
C ASN A 73 6.96 10.30 6.13
N ARG A 74 6.89 10.67 7.43
CA ARG A 74 7.32 9.84 8.56
C ARG A 74 6.55 8.53 8.65
N TYR A 75 5.27 8.53 8.31
CA TYR A 75 4.46 7.30 8.29
C TYR A 75 4.85 6.38 7.15
N GLY A 76 5.20 6.96 6.00
CA GLY A 76 5.70 6.20 4.87
C GLY A 76 7.02 5.49 5.17
N SER A 77 7.94 6.12 5.92
CA SER A 77 9.21 5.48 6.29
C SER A 77 9.00 4.25 7.19
N VAL A 78 8.10 4.33 8.16
CA VAL A 78 7.76 3.20 9.03
C VAL A 78 7.18 2.03 8.21
N LEU A 79 6.22 2.30 7.32
CA LEU A 79 5.63 1.24 6.49
C LEU A 79 6.63 0.57 5.55
N ILE A 80 7.52 1.34 4.92
CA ILE A 80 8.49 0.82 3.97
C ILE A 80 9.62 0.06 4.70
N LEU A 81 10.21 0.67 5.73
CA LEU A 81 11.43 0.18 6.34
C LEU A 81 11.17 -0.86 7.42
N GLU A 82 10.14 -0.67 8.25
CA GLU A 82 9.87 -1.53 9.41
C GLU A 82 8.83 -2.61 9.10
N HIS A 83 7.82 -2.28 8.27
CA HIS A 83 6.77 -3.23 7.90
C HIS A 83 6.95 -3.82 6.50
N HIS A 84 8.05 -3.49 5.82
CA HIS A 84 8.43 -4.05 4.53
C HIS A 84 7.26 -4.06 3.51
N PHE A 85 6.53 -2.95 3.42
CA PHE A 85 5.28 -2.87 2.64
C PHE A 85 5.44 -3.38 1.19
N ILE A 86 6.54 -3.01 0.52
CA ILE A 86 6.78 -3.40 -0.89
C ILE A 86 6.92 -4.92 -1.03
N SER A 87 7.71 -5.58 -0.18
CA SER A 87 7.92 -7.03 -0.29
C SER A 87 6.65 -7.82 0.01
N HIS A 88 5.79 -7.29 0.89
CA HIS A 88 4.50 -7.89 1.19
C HIS A 88 3.50 -7.82 0.04
N ASN A 89 3.47 -6.70 -0.70
CA ASN A 89 2.42 -6.45 -1.68
C ASN A 89 2.85 -6.73 -3.12
N ALA A 90 4.15 -6.67 -3.45
CA ALA A 90 4.61 -6.88 -4.81
C ALA A 90 4.18 -8.23 -5.41
N PRO A 91 4.26 -9.38 -4.70
CA PRO A 91 3.78 -10.65 -5.24
C PRO A 91 2.29 -10.61 -5.58
N HIS A 92 1.46 -10.01 -4.73
CA HIS A 92 0.01 -9.90 -4.95
C HIS A 92 -0.32 -9.01 -6.15
N ILE A 93 0.36 -7.86 -6.27
CA ILE A 93 0.21 -6.95 -7.40
C ILE A 93 0.60 -7.67 -8.70
N ILE A 94 1.73 -8.39 -8.71
CA ILE A 94 2.21 -9.13 -9.88
C ILE A 94 1.25 -10.25 -10.27
N THR A 95 0.78 -11.05 -9.31
CA THR A 95 -0.19 -12.13 -9.54
C THR A 95 -1.47 -11.57 -10.15
N LEU A 96 -2.04 -10.51 -9.55
CA LEU A 96 -3.28 -9.94 -10.07
C LEU A 96 -3.12 -9.36 -11.48
N ALA A 97 -2.00 -8.67 -11.74
CA ALA A 97 -1.69 -8.10 -13.06
C ALA A 97 -1.55 -9.13 -14.19
N ASN A 98 -1.30 -10.39 -13.85
CA ASN A 98 -1.27 -11.49 -14.82
C ASN A 98 -2.65 -12.11 -15.07
N ILE A 99 -3.62 -11.86 -14.19
CA ILE A 99 -4.98 -12.41 -14.26
C ILE A 99 -5.93 -11.37 -14.88
N THR A 100 -5.80 -10.10 -14.52
CA THR A 100 -6.75 -9.05 -14.91
C THR A 100 -6.14 -7.64 -14.82
N SER A 101 -6.93 -6.62 -15.15
CA SER A 101 -6.57 -5.20 -14.95
C SER A 101 -7.52 -4.48 -13.97
N LEU A 102 -7.06 -3.37 -13.38
CA LEU A 102 -7.81 -2.61 -12.35
C LEU A 102 -9.14 -2.04 -12.87
N PRO A 103 -9.25 -1.49 -14.10
CA PRO A 103 -10.53 -1.02 -14.61
C PRO A 103 -11.59 -2.14 -14.58
N LYS A 104 -11.24 -3.35 -15.03
CA LYS A 104 -12.16 -4.49 -15.00
C LYS A 104 -12.62 -4.85 -13.59
N ILE A 105 -11.72 -4.75 -12.61
CA ILE A 105 -12.00 -4.99 -11.19
C ILE A 105 -13.00 -3.97 -10.62
N LEU A 106 -12.82 -2.69 -10.96
CA LEU A 106 -13.67 -1.61 -10.43
C LEU A 106 -15.05 -1.59 -11.07
N PHE A 107 -15.17 -1.98 -12.34
CA PHE A 107 -16.45 -1.98 -13.07
C PHE A 107 -17.27 -3.27 -12.87
N GLN A 108 -16.65 -4.43 -12.64
CA GLN A 108 -17.37 -5.70 -12.43
C GLN A 108 -17.63 -5.98 -10.94
N ASN A 109 -18.35 -5.08 -10.27
CA ASN A 109 -18.71 -5.09 -8.84
C ASN A 109 -19.29 -6.41 -8.23
N GLN A 110 -19.29 -7.54 -8.93
CA GLN A 110 -19.93 -8.78 -8.53
C GLN A 110 -19.11 -10.06 -8.66
N ILE A 111 -17.84 -10.03 -9.06
CA ILE A 111 -17.08 -11.27 -8.88
C ILE A 111 -16.69 -11.37 -7.41
N GLN A 112 -17.50 -12.12 -6.65
CA GLN A 112 -17.10 -12.81 -5.43
C GLN A 112 -15.94 -13.77 -5.78
N LEU A 113 -14.82 -13.21 -6.20
CA LEU A 113 -13.58 -13.94 -6.27
C LEU A 113 -13.14 -14.05 -4.83
N ILE A 114 -13.51 -15.17 -4.19
CA ILE A 114 -12.66 -15.78 -3.19
C ILE A 114 -11.39 -16.25 -3.93
N GLN A 115 -10.67 -15.31 -4.54
CA GLN A 115 -9.36 -15.51 -5.11
C GLN A 115 -8.38 -14.83 -4.19
N ASN A 116 -7.30 -15.53 -3.92
CA ASN A 116 -6.12 -14.91 -3.38
C ASN A 116 -5.24 -14.51 -4.58
N PRO A 117 -4.95 -13.20 -4.79
CA PRO A 117 -5.29 -12.06 -3.93
C PRO A 117 -6.65 -11.40 -4.25
N SER A 118 -7.31 -10.85 -3.22
CA SER A 118 -8.55 -10.05 -3.38
C SER A 118 -8.28 -8.80 -4.21
N PRO A 119 -9.02 -8.57 -5.31
CA PRO A 119 -8.76 -7.43 -6.20
C PRO A 119 -8.87 -6.06 -5.53
N LYS A 120 -9.83 -5.88 -4.61
CA LYS A 120 -10.00 -4.62 -3.86
C LYS A 120 -8.83 -4.34 -2.92
N VAL A 121 -8.32 -5.39 -2.27
CA VAL A 121 -7.15 -5.28 -1.38
C VAL A 121 -5.92 -4.88 -2.21
N VAL A 122 -5.71 -5.49 -3.37
CA VAL A 122 -4.59 -5.13 -4.25
C VAL A 122 -4.74 -3.70 -4.80
N ALA A 123 -5.95 -3.27 -5.16
CA ALA A 123 -6.19 -1.89 -5.55
C ALA A 123 -5.80 -0.92 -4.43
N GLY A 124 -6.21 -1.18 -3.18
CA GLY A 124 -5.79 -0.40 -2.01
C GLY A 124 -4.28 -0.38 -1.82
N ALA A 125 -3.59 -1.52 -2.03
CA ALA A 125 -2.14 -1.60 -1.94
C ALA A 125 -1.44 -0.78 -3.03
N VAL A 126 -1.98 -0.78 -4.25
CA VAL A 126 -1.48 0.08 -5.35
C VAL A 126 -1.69 1.56 -5.02
N THR A 127 -2.84 1.93 -4.43
CA THR A 127 -3.09 3.32 -4.00
C THR A 127 -2.11 3.76 -2.91
N LEU A 128 -1.88 2.93 -1.88
CA LEU A 128 -0.88 3.21 -0.86
C LEU A 128 0.54 3.30 -1.46
N LEU A 129 0.90 2.41 -2.38
CA LEU A 129 2.19 2.49 -3.08
C LEU A 129 2.35 3.80 -3.85
N ALA A 130 1.29 4.27 -4.52
CA ALA A 130 1.28 5.56 -5.21
C ALA A 130 1.48 6.73 -4.24
N SER A 131 0.78 6.74 -3.10
CA SER A 131 0.97 7.74 -2.04
C SER A 131 2.41 7.77 -1.53
N LEU A 132 3.00 6.59 -1.26
CA LEU A 132 4.38 6.48 -0.80
C LEU A 132 5.37 7.04 -1.84
N CYS A 133 5.22 6.65 -3.11
CA CYS A 133 6.06 7.13 -4.21
C CYS A 133 5.95 8.63 -4.44
N TYR A 134 4.74 9.20 -4.29
CA TYR A 134 4.52 10.64 -4.39
C TYR A 134 5.27 11.41 -3.28
N SER A 135 5.24 10.86 -2.07
CA SER A 135 5.81 11.46 -0.87
C SER A 135 7.35 11.42 -0.80
N ASN A 136 8.01 10.45 -1.45
CA ASN A 136 9.47 10.29 -1.35
C ASN A 136 10.09 9.54 -2.56
N LEU A 137 11.06 10.19 -3.23
CA LEU A 137 11.78 9.63 -4.38
C LEU A 137 12.59 8.36 -4.07
N SER A 138 13.04 8.18 -2.83
CA SER A 138 13.75 6.95 -2.44
C SER A 138 12.84 5.71 -2.53
N TYR A 139 11.53 5.87 -2.29
CA TYR A 139 10.56 4.77 -2.40
C TYR A 139 10.30 4.41 -3.86
N VAL A 140 10.34 5.38 -4.77
CA VAL A 140 10.28 5.13 -6.23
C VAL A 140 11.44 4.21 -6.65
N LYS A 141 12.65 4.45 -6.16
CA LYS A 141 13.81 3.59 -6.46
C LYS A 141 13.60 2.15 -6.00
N LEU A 142 13.02 1.95 -4.81
CA LEU A 142 12.70 0.60 -4.32
C LEU A 142 11.67 -0.10 -5.22
N VAL A 143 10.64 0.61 -5.67
CA VAL A 143 9.63 0.06 -6.59
C VAL A 143 10.24 -0.32 -7.93
N VAL A 144 11.07 0.55 -8.51
CA VAL A 144 11.76 0.30 -9.78
C VAL A 144 12.69 -0.90 -9.68
N ASN A 145 13.39 -1.05 -8.55
CA ASN A 145 14.30 -2.16 -8.31
C ASN A 145 13.58 -3.47 -7.92
N THR A 146 12.28 -3.45 -7.67
CA THR A 146 11.51 -4.66 -7.35
C THR A 146 11.15 -5.42 -8.64
N PRO A 147 11.66 -6.65 -8.84
CA PRO A 147 11.49 -7.37 -10.10
C PRO A 147 10.02 -7.57 -10.48
N GLY A 148 9.68 -7.20 -11.72
CA GLY A 148 8.34 -7.39 -12.29
C GLY A 148 7.27 -6.41 -11.79
N LEU A 149 7.52 -5.63 -10.73
CA LEU A 149 6.51 -4.76 -10.12
C LEU A 149 6.09 -3.62 -11.04
N ILE A 150 7.02 -2.88 -11.65
CA ILE A 150 6.69 -1.80 -12.60
C ILE A 150 5.86 -2.34 -13.77
N ARG A 151 6.25 -3.49 -14.34
CA ARG A 151 5.52 -4.13 -15.44
C ARG A 151 4.09 -4.49 -15.01
N ALA A 152 3.93 -5.02 -13.81
CA ALA A 152 2.63 -5.35 -13.24
C ALA A 152 1.76 -4.10 -13.06
N LEU A 153 2.31 -3.01 -12.51
CA LEU A 153 1.61 -1.74 -12.35
C LEU A 153 1.12 -1.19 -13.70
N PHE A 154 1.96 -1.21 -14.74
CA PHE A 154 1.54 -0.79 -16.08
C PHE A 154 0.42 -1.67 -16.66
N LYS A 155 0.44 -2.99 -16.43
CA LYS A 155 -0.63 -3.89 -16.87
C LYS A 155 -1.95 -3.62 -16.15
N LEU A 156 -1.88 -3.29 -14.86
CA LEU A 156 -3.05 -3.01 -14.05
C LEU A 156 -3.77 -1.72 -14.44
N VAL A 157 -3.07 -0.73 -14.99
CA VAL A 157 -3.65 0.55 -15.42
C VAL A 157 -4.28 0.48 -16.83
N LYS A 158 -3.95 -0.54 -17.62
CA LYS A 158 -4.48 -0.76 -18.98
C LYS A 158 -5.86 -1.41 -18.98
#